data_AF-A0A7V3AGZ6-F1
#
_entry.id   AF-A0A7V3AGZ6-F1
#
_cell.length_a   1.000
_cell.length_b   1.000
_cell.length_c   1.000
_cell.angle_alpha   90.00
_cell.angle_beta   90.00
_cell.angle_gamma   90.00
#
_symmetry.space_group_name_H-M   'P 1'
#
loop_
_entity.id
_entity.type
_entity.pdbx_description
1 polymer ?
#
loop_
_entity_poly.entity_id
_entity_poly.type
_entity_poly.pdbx_seq_one_letter_code
_entity_poly.pdbx_strand_id
1 'polypeptide(L)' 'MIQAAPRVLVTFGKPMDGASVEAAFAMGEVAGRFAWADETLTFTPVTPLRPQATYTVEIGAACRDRHGAAGEAVRRDGF' A
#
# COMPACT_ATOMS: atom_id res chain seq x y z
N MET A 1 -9.61 -23.37 10.63
CA MET A 1 -9.97 -21.94 10.66
C MET A 1 -9.54 -21.32 9.34
N ILE A 2 -10.46 -20.78 8.54
CA ILE A 2 -10.09 -20.00 7.36
C ILE A 2 -9.83 -18.56 7.81
N GLN A 3 -8.56 -18.18 7.95
CA GLN A 3 -8.23 -16.77 8.16
C GLN A 3 -8.36 -16.07 6.81
N ALA A 4 -9.35 -15.18 6.68
CA ALA A 4 -9.39 -14.25 5.56
C ALA A 4 -8.18 -13.32 5.71
N ALA A 5 -7.25 -13.32 4.74
CA ALA A 5 -6.15 -12.38 4.74
C ALA A 5 -6.73 -10.95 4.60
N PRO A 6 -6.49 -10.04 5.56
CA PRO A 6 -6.92 -8.66 5.42
C PRO A 6 -6.20 -8.08 4.20
N ARG A 7 -6.95 -7.64 3.19
CA ARG A 7 -6.41 -6.88 2.07
C ARG A 7 -6.29 -5.41 2.47
N VAL A 8 -5.18 -4.79 2.10
CA VAL A 8 -4.96 -3.36 2.31
C VAL A 8 -5.41 -2.64 1.04
N LEU A 9 -6.32 -1.67 1.18
CA LEU A 9 -6.75 -0.82 0.07
C LEU A 9 -6.25 0.60 0.31
N VAL A 10 -5.65 1.18 -0.71
CA VAL A 10 -5.13 2.54 -0.71
C VAL A 10 -5.74 3.25 -1.92
N THR A 11 -6.65 4.18 -1.67
CA THR A 11 -7.25 5.01 -2.72
C THR A 11 -6.55 6.35 -2.76
N PHE A 12 -6.00 6.69 -3.92
CA PHE A 12 -5.39 7.97 -4.19
C PHE A 12 -6.45 8.93 -4.73
N GLY A 13 -6.39 10.20 -4.33
CA GLY A 13 -7.28 11.26 -4.86
C GLY A 13 -6.80 11.86 -6.18
N LYS A 14 -5.74 11.31 -6.78
CA LYS A 14 -5.17 11.75 -8.05
C LYS A 14 -4.51 10.56 -8.78
N PRO A 15 -4.38 10.62 -10.12
CA PRO A 15 -3.83 9.52 -10.90
C PRO A 15 -2.35 9.33 -10.60
N MET A 16 -2.03 8.26 -9.87
CA MET A 16 -0.67 7.89 -9.50
C MET A 16 -0.03 6.95 -10.53
N ASP A 17 1.30 6.97 -10.63
CA ASP A 17 2.03 5.95 -11.37
C ASP A 17 2.14 4.67 -10.52
N GLY A 18 1.50 3.60 -10.98
CA GLY A 18 1.40 2.36 -10.20
C GLY A 18 2.76 1.73 -9.90
N ALA A 19 3.67 1.71 -10.88
CA ALA A 19 5.01 1.16 -10.70
C ALA A 19 5.83 1.97 -9.69
N SER A 20 5.69 3.30 -9.70
CA SER A 20 6.36 4.18 -8.74
C SER A 20 5.80 4.00 -7.32
N VAL A 21 4.49 3.85 -7.17
CA VAL A 21 3.87 3.56 -5.87
C VAL A 21 4.29 2.19 -5.37
N GLU A 22 4.28 1.15 -6.21
CA GLU A 22 4.75 -0.19 -5.84
C GLU A 22 6.22 -0.19 -5.40
N ALA A 23 7.08 0.55 -6.11
CA ALA A 23 8.49 0.71 -5.73
C ALA A 23 8.70 1.51 -4.43
N ALA A 24 7.78 2.41 -4.10
CA ALA A 24 7.80 3.21 -2.87
C ALA A 24 7.04 2.56 -1.71
N PHE A 25 6.32 1.47 -1.96
CA PHE A 25 5.52 0.76 -0.97
C PHE A 25 6.40 -0.16 -0.13
N ALA A 26 6.30 -0.05 1.19
CA ALA A 26 6.97 -0.91 2.15
C ALA A 26 5.98 -1.37 3.23
N MET A 27 5.95 -2.68 3.49
CA MET A 27 5.11 -3.27 4.55
C MET A 27 5.90 -4.38 5.25
N GLY A 28 6.95 -4.00 5.98
CA GLY A 28 7.80 -4.93 6.73
C GLY A 28 8.20 -6.18 5.92
N GLU A 29 8.16 -7.35 6.56
CA GLU A 29 8.47 -8.65 5.93
C GLU A 29 7.23 -9.33 5.31
N VAL A 30 6.16 -8.57 5.03
CA VAL A 30 4.93 -9.14 4.46
C VAL A 30 5.05 -9.19 2.94
N ALA A 31 5.26 -10.39 2.40
CA ALA A 31 5.12 -10.62 0.97
C ALA A 31 3.63 -10.62 0.55
N GLY A 32 3.32 -9.97 -0.56
CA GLY A 32 1.96 -9.84 -1.07
C GLY A 32 1.92 -9.59 -2.57
N ARG A 33 0.71 -9.51 -3.10
CA ARG A 33 0.43 -9.17 -4.49
C ARG A 33 -0.26 -7.82 -4.56
N PHE A 34 0.21 -6.98 -5.46
CA PHE A 34 -0.41 -5.70 -5.79
C PHE A 34 -1.42 -5.88 -6.93
N ALA A 35 -2.55 -5.20 -6.82
CA ALA A 35 -3.55 -5.09 -7.85
C ALA A 35 -4.02 -3.63 -7.91
N TRP A 36 -4.17 -3.10 -9.11
CA TRP A 36 -4.61 -1.73 -9.34
C TRP A 36 -5.99 -1.72 -9.98
N ALA A 37 -6.87 -0.89 -9.46
CA ALA A 37 -8.15 -0.57 -10.05
C ALA A 37 -8.30 0.95 -10.03
N ASP A 38 -8.20 1.58 -11.21
CA ASP A 38 -8.16 3.03 -11.38
C ASP A 38 -7.08 3.68 -10.49
N GLU A 39 -7.48 4.41 -9.46
CA GLU A 39 -6.61 5.11 -8.50
C GLU A 39 -6.54 4.37 -7.15
N THR A 40 -7.01 3.12 -7.10
CA THR A 40 -6.99 2.29 -5.90
C THR A 40 -6.00 1.16 -6.03
N LEU A 41 -5.00 1.15 -5.16
CA LEU A 41 -4.09 0.03 -4.95
C LEU A 41 -4.70 -0.94 -3.94
N THR A 42 -4.75 -2.21 -4.30
CA THR A 42 -5.11 -3.32 -3.42
C THR A 42 -3.89 -4.20 -3.21
N PHE A 43 -3.39 -4.25 -1.98
CA PHE A 43 -2.34 -5.17 -1.57
C PHE A 43 -2.96 -6.38 -0.85
N THR A 44 -2.71 -7.56 -1.40
CA THR A 44 -3.17 -8.84 -0.85
C THR A 44 -1.96 -9.63 -0.34
N PRO A 45 -1.76 -9.75 0.98
CA PRO A 45 -0.70 -10.57 1.55
C PRO A 45 -0.79 -12.02 1.04
N VAL A 46 0.33 -12.62 0.64
CA VAL A 46 0.41 -14.05 0.28
C VAL A 46 0.27 -14.91 1.54
N THR A 47 0.87 -14.44 2.63
CA THR A 47 0.78 -15.09 3.93
C THR A 47 -0.30 -14.41 4.77
N PRO A 48 -1.16 -15.17 5.47
CA PRO A 48 -2.14 -14.59 6.39
C PRO A 48 -1.43 -13.74 7.45
N LEU A 49 -1.87 -12.49 7.59
CA LEU A 49 -1.41 -11.61 8.65
C LEU A 49 -1.76 -12.21 10.00
N ARG A 50 -0.85 -12.08 10.98
CA ARG A 50 -1.10 -12.60 12.31
C ARG A 50 -2.21 -11.78 12.98
N PRO A 51 -3.22 -12.44 13.58
CA PRO A 51 -4.21 -11.73 14.34
C PRO A 51 -3.52 -11.00 15.50
N GLN A 52 -4.03 -9.80 15.83
CA GLN A 52 -3.49 -8.97 16.91
C GLN A 52 -2.06 -8.44 16.69
N ALA A 53 -1.55 -8.48 15.45
CA ALA A 53 -0.32 -7.79 15.07
C ALA A 53 -0.62 -6.47 14.35
N THR A 54 0.11 -5.42 14.71
CA THR A 54 0.07 -4.13 14.01
C THR A 54 1.01 -4.17 12.82
N TYR A 55 0.49 -3.87 11.64
CA TYR A 55 1.29 -3.74 10.42
C TYR A 55 1.30 -2.28 9.99
N THR A 56 2.49 -1.72 9.89
CA THR A 56 2.69 -0.38 9.34
C THR A 56 2.89 -0.50 7.83
N VAL A 57 2.04 0.20 7.08
CA VAL A 57 2.18 0.35 5.64
C VAL A 57 2.76 1.73 5.40
N GLU A 58 3.95 1.77 4.81
CA GLU A 58 4.59 3.01 4.41
C GLU A 58 4.56 3.13 2.90
N ILE A 59 4.10 4.28 2.42
CA ILE A 59 4.22 4.65 1.02
C ILE A 59 5.13 5.86 0.99
N GLY A 60 6.36 5.65 0.53
CA GLY A 60 7.36 6.69 0.47
C GLY A 60 6.92 7.85 -0.42
N ALA A 61 7.30 9.08 -0.05
CA ALA A 61 7.01 10.28 -0.83
C ALA A 61 7.63 10.27 -2.25
N ALA A 62 8.51 9.30 -2.50
CA ALA A 62 9.12 9.09 -3.80
C ALA A 62 8.13 8.55 -4.85
N CYS A 63 6.91 8.16 -4.45
CA CYS A 63 5.88 7.77 -5.40
C CYS A 63 5.53 8.97 -6.30
N ARG A 64 5.61 8.76 -7.60
CA ARG A 64 5.31 9.80 -8.58
C ARG A 64 3.86 9.69 -9.01
N ASP A 65 3.21 10.83 -9.19
CA ASP A 65 2.00 10.85 -9.97
C ASP A 65 2.30 10.69 -11.47
N ARG A 66 1.25 10.49 -12.27
CA ARG A 66 1.37 10.33 -13.73
C ARG A 66 1.98 11.56 -14.43
N HIS A 67 2.07 12.69 -13.73
CA HIS A 67 2.72 13.92 -14.19
C HIS A 67 4.17 14.07 -13.67
N GLY A 68 4.68 13.12 -12.89
CA GLY A 68 6.05 13.11 -12.36
C GLY A 68 6.25 13.90 -11.07
N ALA A 69 5.20 14.43 -10.43
CA ALA A 69 5.32 15.09 -9.15
C ALA A 69 5.34 14.07 -8.00
N ALA A 70 6.26 14.24 -7.06
CA ALA A 70 6.38 13.42 -5.86
C ALA A 70 5.11 13.57 -4.99
N GLY A 71 4.49 12.46 -4.62
CA GLY A 71 3.37 12.42 -3.69
C GLY A 71 3.85 12.77 -2.29
N GLU A 72 3.22 13.73 -1.63
CA GLU A 72 3.53 14.07 -0.25
C GLU A 72 3.31 12.84 0.65
N ALA A 73 4.36 12.36 1.34
CA ALA A 73 4.21 11.25 2.28
C ALA A 73 3.37 11.69 3.47
N VAL A 74 2.08 11.37 3.42
CA VAL A 74 1.20 11.50 4.57
C VAL A 74 1.58 10.42 5.57
N ARG A 75 2.51 10.74 6.48
CA ARG A 75 2.70 9.98 7.72
C ARG A 75 1.48 10.22 8.59
N ARG A 76 0.51 9.29 8.61
CA ARG A 76 -0.53 9.31 9.64
C ARG A 76 0.00 8.58 10.88
N ASP A 77 0.47 9.37 11.83
CA ASP A 77 0.81 8.94 13.18
C ASP A 77 -0.48 8.80 14.01
N GLY A 78 -0.73 7.62 14.61
CA GLY A 78 -1.67 7.36 15.72
C GLY A 78 -3.18 7.59 15.46
N PHE A 79 -4.13 7.00 16.18
CA PHE A 79 -4.21 5.96 17.22
C PHE A 79 -5.57 5.25 16.98
#